data_AF-A0A4P6P4T4-F1
#
_entry.id   AF-A0A4P6P4T4-F1
#
_cell.length_a   1.000
_cell.length_b   1.000
_cell.length_c   1.000
_cell.angle_alpha   90.00
_cell.angle_beta   90.00
_cell.angle_gamma   90.00
#
_symmetry.space_group_name_H-M   'P 1'
#
loop_
_entity.id
_entity.type
_entity.pdbx_description
1 polymer ?
#
loop_
_entity_poly.entity_id
_entity_poly.type
_entity_poly.pdbx_seq_one_letter_code
_entity_poly.pdbx_strand_id
1 'polypeptide(L)' 'MSATWKYQAKCLNQMINANNETQAHLYLEQLLLFPVDIQDRIIEEISHLSNCNSTAVANIIGQYSIVDLK' A
#
# COMPACT_ATOMS: atom_id res chain seq x y z
N MET A 1 9.29 -12.10 -2.91
CA MET A 1 8.10 -11.40 -2.37
C MET A 1 7.19 -12.43 -1.72
N SER A 2 6.96 -12.32 -0.41
CA SER A 2 6.02 -13.20 0.31
C SER A 2 4.61 -13.07 -0.29
N ALA A 3 3.86 -14.17 -0.37
CA ALA A 3 2.48 -14.21 -0.87
C ALA A 3 1.54 -13.23 -0.13
N THR A 4 1.88 -12.89 1.12
CA THR A 4 1.16 -11.93 1.97
C THR A 4 1.11 -10.54 1.34
N TRP A 5 2.23 -10.04 0.81
CA TRP A 5 2.31 -8.70 0.21
C TRP A 5 1.51 -8.56 -1.07
N LYS A 6 1.46 -9.62 -1.88
CA LYS A 6 0.63 -9.66 -3.10
C LYS A 6 -0.86 -9.58 -2.77
N TYR A 7 -1.29 -10.24 -1.70
CA TYR A 7 -2.67 -10.17 -1.25
C TYR A 7 -3.02 -8.78 -0.70
N GLN A 8 -2.15 -8.23 0.16
CA GLN A 8 -2.32 -6.88 0.71
C GLN A 8 -2.38 -5.81 -0.38
N ALA A 9 -1.49 -5.89 -1.37
CA ALA A 9 -1.49 -4.99 -2.50
C ALA A 9 -2.73 -5.11 -3.37
N LYS A 10 -3.31 -6.31 -3.50
CA LYS A 10 -4.58 -6.51 -4.21
C LYS A 10 -5.74 -5.83 -3.47
N CYS A 11 -5.83 -5.99 -2.15
CA CYS A 11 -6.84 -5.31 -1.34
C CYS A 11 -6.70 -3.79 -1.41
N LEU A 12 -5.47 -3.27 -1.27
CA LEU A 12 -5.22 -1.83 -1.34
C LEU A 12 -5.57 -1.24 -2.72
N ASN A 13 -5.20 -1.94 -3.79
CA ASN A 13 -5.53 -1.54 -5.16
C ASN A 13 -7.05 -1.51 -5.40
N GLN A 14 -7.81 -2.45 -4.83
CA GLN A 14 -9.27 -2.43 -4.90
C GLN A 14 -9.87 -1.23 -4.16
N MET A 15 -9.32 -0.86 -2.99
CA MET A 15 -9.78 0.31 -2.21
C MET A 15 -9.49 1.63 -2.93
N ILE A 16 -8.30 1.76 -3.51
CA ILE A 16 -7.87 2.95 -4.26
C ILE A 16 -8.69 3.09 -5.56
N ASN A 17 -8.89 2.00 -6.32
CA ASN A 17 -9.77 2.03 -7.51
C ASN A 17 -11.23 2.33 -7.18
N ALA A 18 -11.69 1.99 -5.96
CA ALA A 18 -13.02 2.36 -5.48
C ALA A 18 -13.11 3.81 -4.98
N ASN A 19 -12.03 4.60 -5.13
CA ASN A 19 -11.88 5.96 -4.63
C ASN A 19 -12.14 6.08 -3.12
N ASN A 20 -11.82 5.02 -2.38
CA ASN A 20 -12.07 4.90 -0.95
C ASN A 20 -10.75 5.05 -0.19
N GLU A 21 -10.17 6.25 -0.26
CA GLU A 21 -8.92 6.60 0.40
C GLU A 21 -8.98 6.33 1.91
N THR A 22 -10.10 6.65 2.56
CA THR A 22 -10.28 6.40 4.01
C THR A 22 -10.11 4.92 4.37
N GLN A 23 -10.65 4.00 3.56
CA GLN A 23 -10.42 2.57 3.78
C GLN A 23 -8.98 2.15 3.50
N ALA A 24 -8.32 2.76 2.50
CA ALA A 24 -6.92 2.50 2.22
C ALA A 24 -6.01 2.93 3.38
N HIS A 25 -6.25 4.10 3.96
CA HIS A 25 -5.56 4.58 5.17
C HIS A 25 -5.78 3.66 6.37
N LEU A 26 -7.05 3.33 6.68
CA LEU A 26 -7.36 2.39 7.78
C LEU A 26 -6.69 1.02 7.58
N TYR A 27 -6.61 0.54 6.34
CA TYR A 27 -5.95 -0.74 6.03
C TYR A 27 -4.43 -0.68 6.25
N LEU A 28 -3.79 0.41 5.84
CA LEU A 28 -2.36 0.64 6.06
C LEU A 28 -2.03 0.81 7.55
N GLU A 29 -2.90 1.47 8.30
CA GLU A 29 -2.75 1.67 9.74
C GLU A 29 -2.96 0.37 10.52
N GLN A 30 -4.06 -0.35 10.28
CA GLN A 30 -4.46 -1.49 11.11
C GLN A 30 -3.72 -2.79 10.77
N LEU A 31 -3.37 -3.01 9.50
CA LEU A 31 -2.80 -4.28 9.07
C LEU A 31 -1.28 -4.22 8.86
N LEU A 32 -0.80 -3.05 8.41
CA LEU A 32 0.61 -2.85 8.07
C LEU A 32 1.36 -2.03 9.12
N LEU A 33 0.63 -1.50 10.11
CA LEU A 33 1.19 -0.71 11.23
C LEU A 33 2.08 0.43 10.76
N PHE A 34 1.81 0.96 9.56
CA PHE A 34 2.61 2.05 9.02
C PHE A 34 2.27 3.35 9.76
N PRO A 35 3.28 4.14 10.13
CA PRO A 35 3.04 5.46 10.68
C PRO A 35 2.41 6.36 9.61
N VAL A 36 1.61 7.33 10.04
CA VAL A 36 0.77 8.19 9.15
C VAL A 36 1.59 8.83 8.03
N ASP A 37 2.83 9.25 8.32
CA ASP A 37 3.76 9.85 7.36
C ASP A 37 4.17 8.92 6.20
N ILE A 38 4.12 7.61 6.40
CA ILE A 38 4.38 6.61 5.36
C ILE A 38 3.11 6.28 4.58
N GLN A 39 1.93 6.33 5.22
CA GLN A 39 0.66 6.02 4.56
C GLN A 39 0.38 7.00 3.41
N ASP A 40 0.52 8.31 3.66
CA ASP A 40 0.34 9.34 2.64
C ASP A 40 1.29 9.15 1.45
N ARG A 41 2.56 8.82 1.72
CA ARG A 41 3.55 8.54 0.66
C ARG A 41 3.21 7.31 -0.16
N ILE A 42 2.73 6.24 0.48
CA ILE A 42 2.31 5.02 -0.23
C ILE A 42 1.13 5.34 -1.15
N ILE A 43 0.14 6.08 -0.65
CA ILE A 43 -1.06 6.43 -1.42
C ILE A 43 -0.71 7.38 -2.57
N GLU A 44 0.15 8.36 -2.33
CA GLU A 44 0.66 9.28 -3.35
C GLU A 44 1.45 8.54 -4.44
N GLU A 45 2.35 7.63 -4.08
CA GLU A 45 3.10 6.82 -5.05
C GLU A 45 2.17 5.93 -5.88
N ILE A 46 1.14 5.36 -5.27
CA ILE A 46 0.16 4.54 -5.98
C ILE A 46 -0.73 5.38 -6.90
N SER A 47 -1.11 6.60 -6.49
CA SER A 47 -1.92 7.49 -7.32
C SER A 47 -1.17 7.98 -8.57
N HIS A 48 0.16 8.10 -8.49
CA HIS A 48 1.03 8.39 -9.63
C HIS A 48 1.28 7.19 -10.57
N LEU A 49 0.91 5.96 -10.19
CA LEU A 49 1.04 4.81 -11.07
C LEU A 49 0.08 4.95 -12.26
N SER A 50 0.65 5.03 -13.46
CA SER A 50 -0.14 5.08 -14.71
C SER A 50 -1.04 3.85 -14.92
N ASN A 51 -0.70 2.73 -14.26
CA ASN A 51 -1.55 1.55 -14.16
C ASN A 51 -1.46 1.01 -12.73
N CYS A 52 -2.59 1.06 -12.00
CA CYS A 52 -2.67 0.51 -10.65
C CYS A 52 -2.64 -1.03 -10.71
N ASN A 53 -1.43 -1.57 -10.69
CA ASN A 53 -1.14 -3.00 -10.80
C ASN A 53 -0.69 -3.53 -9.42
N SER A 54 -1.27 -4.65 -8.97
CA SER A 54 -0.99 -5.20 -7.63
C SER A 54 0.49 -5.54 -7.39
N THR A 55 1.27 -5.82 -8.43
CA THR A 55 2.72 -6.02 -8.34
C THR A 55 3.46 -4.71 -8.06
N ALA A 56 3.06 -3.61 -8.70
CA ALA A 56 3.64 -2.29 -8.45
C ALA A 56 3.33 -1.82 -7.03
N VAL A 57 2.06 -1.95 -6.62
CA VAL A 57 1.61 -1.65 -5.26
C VAL A 57 2.34 -2.51 -4.21
N ALA A 58 2.53 -3.81 -4.46
CA ALA A 58 3.28 -4.69 -3.55
C ALA A 58 4.77 -4.31 -3.44
N ASN A 59 5.36 -3.77 -4.50
CA ASN A 59 6.74 -3.30 -4.49
C ASN A 59 6.88 -2.04 -3.65
N ILE A 60 5.97 -1.07 -3.82
CA ILE A 60 5.91 0.17 -3.01
C ILE A 60 5.77 -0.19 -1.54
N ILE A 61 4.76 -0.98 -1.17
CA ILE A 61 4.53 -1.41 0.21
C ILE A 61 5.78 -2.12 0.78
N GLY A 62 6.36 -3.05 0.01
CA GLY A 62 7.53 -3.81 0.43
C GLY A 62 8.77 -2.95 0.68
N GLN A 63 8.96 -1.85 -0.06
CA GLN A 63 10.06 -0.91 0.19
C GLN A 63 9.95 -0.27 1.57
N TYR A 64 8.75 0.17 1.95
CA TYR A 64 8.52 0.80 3.26
C TYR A 64 8.53 -0.22 4.41
N SER A 65 8.05 -1.45 4.20
CA SER A 65 8.09 -2.49 5.23
C SER A 65 9.49 -3.02 5.54
N ILE A 66 10.45 -2.90 4.61
CA ILE A 66 11.85 -3.30 4.83
C ILE A 66 12.63 -2.21 5.58
N VAL A 67 12.21 -0.94 5.46
CA VAL A 67 12.89 0.20 6.13
C VAL A 67 12.72 0.15 7.65
N ASP A 68 11.65 -0.45 8.17
CA ASP A 68 11.42 -0.60 9.62
C ASP A 68 12.29 -1.71 10.27
N LEU A 69 12.94 -2.57 9.46
CA LEU A 69 13.74 -3.71 9.92
C LEU A 69 15.24 -3.40 10.05
N LYS A 70 15.68 -2.14 10.02
CA LYS A 70 17.10 -1.76 10.08
C LYS A 70 17.45 -0.85 11.25
#